data_AF-A0A2U0SIC5-F1
#
_entry.id   AF-A0A2U0SIC5-F1
#
_cell.length_a   1.000
_cell.length_b   1.000
_cell.length_c   1.000
_cell.angle_alpha   90.00
_cell.angle_beta   90.00
_cell.angle_gamma   90.00
#
_symmetry.space_group_name_H-M   'P 1'
#
loop_
_entity.id
_entity.type
_entity.pdbx_description
1 polymer ?
#
loop_
_entity_poly.entity_id
_entity_poly.type
_entity_poly.pdbx_seq_one_letter_code
_entity_poly.pdbx_strand_id
1 'polypeptide(L)'
;MARGERLWTAEIMLRGAGAMLLGLCGFVLSRLHHGMVLVPHIPRAADYRLAALAVLCGCSGSALAAEGAGLFRLLPIPGRHASRRTRKTP
;
A
#
# COMPACT_ATOMS: atom_id res chain seq x y z
N MET A 1 -14.42 24.30 -4.46
CA MET A 1 -14.51 23.52 -3.21
C MET A 1 -14.35 22.00 -3.43
N ALA A 2 -14.89 21.41 -4.51
CA ALA A 2 -14.83 19.96 -4.81
C ALA A 2 -13.43 19.29 -4.90
N ARG A 3 -12.34 20.05 -5.07
CA ARG A 3 -10.97 19.50 -5.17
C ARG A 3 -10.39 19.13 -3.80
N GLY A 4 -10.81 19.81 -2.73
CA GLY A 4 -10.37 19.53 -1.36
C GLY A 4 -11.00 18.26 -0.80
N GLU A 5 -12.30 18.07 -1.02
CA GLU A 5 -13.03 16.86 -0.57
C GLU A 5 -12.49 15.58 -1.23
N ARG A 6 -12.18 15.63 -2.54
CA ARG A 6 -11.60 14.48 -3.27
C ARG A 6 -10.21 14.08 -2.77
N LEU A 7 -9.39 15.04 -2.36
CA LEU A 7 -8.07 14.77 -1.79
C LEU A 7 -8.22 14.11 -0.41
N TRP A 8 -9.17 14.57 0.39
CA TRP A 8 -9.46 14.02 1.70
C TRP A 8 -10.01 12.58 1.63
N THR A 9 -10.91 12.29 0.67
CA THR A 9 -11.40 10.92 0.47
C THR A 9 -10.29 9.97 0.05
N ALA A 10 -9.39 10.41 -0.82
CA ALA A 10 -8.25 9.62 -1.27
C ALA A 10 -7.27 9.32 -0.11
N GLU A 11 -7.05 10.29 0.78
CA GLU A 11 -6.19 10.11 1.95
C GLU A 11 -6.75 9.07 2.92
N ILE A 12 -8.05 9.11 3.19
CA ILE A 12 -8.73 8.12 4.05
C ILE A 12 -8.70 6.74 3.41
N MET A 13 -8.95 6.64 2.11
CA MET A 13 -8.88 5.36 1.40
C MET A 13 -7.47 4.78 1.43
N LEU A 14 -6.42 5.60 1.24
CA LEU A 14 -5.03 5.13 1.30
C LEU A 14 -4.64 4.66 2.71
N ARG A 15 -5.01 5.42 3.74
CA ARG A 15 -4.74 5.03 5.13
C ARG A 15 -5.52 3.78 5.53
N GLY A 16 -6.78 3.69 5.12
CA GLY A 16 -7.62 2.51 5.32
C GLY A 16 -7.05 1.27 4.63
N ALA A 17 -6.61 1.41 3.37
CA ALA A 17 -5.94 0.33 2.64
C ALA A 17 -4.64 -0.09 3.32
N GLY A 18 -3.82 0.86 3.78
CA GLY A 18 -2.59 0.58 4.54
C GLY A 18 -2.85 -0.17 5.84
N ALA A 19 -3.84 0.26 6.63
CA ALA A 19 -4.26 -0.41 7.86
C ALA A 19 -4.79 -1.83 7.60
N MET A 20 -5.60 -2.01 6.56
CA MET A 20 -6.11 -3.33 6.16
C MET A 20 -4.96 -4.27 5.74
N LEU A 21 -3.97 -3.75 5.02
CA LEU A 21 -2.78 -4.51 4.60
C LEU A 21 -1.92 -4.93 5.81
N LEU A 22 -1.74 -4.04 6.79
CA LEU A 22 -1.06 -4.34 8.05
C LEU A 22 -1.81 -5.37 8.89
N GLY A 23 -3.14 -5.29 8.95
CA GLY A 23 -3.98 -6.29 9.60
C GLY A 23 -3.84 -7.67 8.95
N LEU A 24 -3.84 -7.74 7.61
CA LEU A 24 -3.60 -8.98 6.87
C LEU A 24 -2.18 -9.52 7.12
N CYS A 25 -1.18 -8.65 7.16
CA CYS A 25 0.20 -9.02 7.47
C CYS A 25 0.30 -9.64 8.87
N GLY A 26 -0.30 -9.01 9.89
CA GLY A 26 -0.34 -9.54 11.25
C GLY A 26 -1.08 -10.87 11.34
N PHE A 27 -2.17 -11.04 10.59
CA PHE A 27 -2.90 -12.31 10.52
C PHE A 27 -2.06 -13.44 9.92
N VAL A 28 -1.36 -13.17 8.81
CA VAL A 28 -0.44 -14.13 8.19
C VAL A 28 0.71 -14.48 9.13
N LEU A 29 1.30 -13.47 9.79
CA LEU A 29 2.39 -13.68 10.75
C LEU A 29 1.93 -14.53 11.94
N SER A 30 0.72 -14.27 12.46
CA SER A 30 0.13 -15.03 13.56
C SER A 30 -0.12 -16.49 13.16
N ARG A 31 -0.64 -16.73 11.95
CA ARG A 31 -0.83 -18.08 11.40
C ARG A 31 0.49 -18.81 11.20
N LEU A 32 1.50 -18.11 10.70
CA LEU A 32 2.83 -18.66 10.47
C LEU A 32 3.53 -18.97 11.79
N HIS A 33 3.46 -18.07 12.77
CA HIS A 33 3.99 -18.27 14.12
C HIS A 33 3.32 -19.46 14.81
N HIS A 34 1.99 -19.55 14.75
CA HIS A 34 1.27 -20.68 15.35
C HIS A 34 1.62 -22.02 14.69
N GLY A 35 1.83 -22.04 13.37
CA GLY A 35 2.22 -23.25 12.63
C GLY A 35 3.69 -23.66 12.83
N MET A 36 4.60 -22.70 12.94
CA MET A 36 6.04 -22.97 13.08
C MET A 36 6.48 -23.26 14.52
N VAL A 37 5.82 -22.68 15.52
CA VAL A 37 6.24 -22.80 16.93
C VAL A 37 5.66 -24.05 17.59
N LEU A 38 4.46 -24.49 17.21
CA LEU A 38 3.82 -25.67 17.83
C LEU A 38 4.19 -27.00 17.16
N VAL A 39 4.71 -27.01 15.93
CA VAL A 39 4.99 -28.25 15.18
C VAL A 39 6.41 -28.18 14.62
N PRO A 40 7.25 -29.23 14.79
CA PRO A 40 8.54 -29.30 14.11
C PRO A 40 8.32 -29.31 12.60
N HIS A 41 8.50 -28.14 11.98
CA HIS A 41 8.13 -27.86 10.61
C HIS A 41 9.37 -27.87 9.71
N ILE A 42 9.28 -28.58 8.59
CA ILE A 42 10.31 -28.57 7.56
C ILE A 42 10.03 -27.36 6.66
N PRO A 43 10.96 -26.39 6.55
CA PRO A 43 10.71 -25.17 5.80
C PRO A 43 10.38 -25.49 4.34
N ARG A 44 9.20 -25.07 3.89
CA ARG A 44 8.73 -25.23 2.51
C ARG A 44 8.94 -23.92 1.75
N ALA A 45 9.10 -24.04 0.43
CA ALA A 45 9.17 -22.88 -0.47
C ALA A 45 7.97 -21.90 -0.32
N ALA A 46 6.82 -22.40 0.15
CA ALA A 46 5.64 -21.59 0.43
C ALA A 46 5.85 -20.63 1.62
N ASP A 47 6.63 -21.02 2.63
CA ASP A 47 6.88 -20.21 3.84
C ASP A 47 7.73 -19.00 3.50
N TYR A 48 8.73 -19.16 2.62
CA TYR A 48 9.54 -18.07 2.10
C TYR A 48 8.73 -17.08 1.27
N ARG A 49 7.78 -17.56 0.47
CA ARG A 49 6.86 -16.69 -0.28
C ARG A 49 5.96 -15.90 0.67
N LEU A 50 5.40 -16.56 1.68
CA LEU A 50 4.57 -15.90 2.70
C LEU A 50 5.36 -14.85 3.50
N ALA A 51 6.61 -15.15 3.86
CA ALA A 51 7.49 -14.21 4.54
C ALA A 51 7.82 -13.00 3.65
N ALA A 52 8.17 -13.22 2.39
CA ALA A 52 8.41 -12.13 1.44
C ALA A 52 7.17 -11.26 1.23
N LEU A 53 5.99 -11.88 1.14
CA LEU A 53 4.71 -11.19 0.99
C LEU A 53 4.36 -10.38 2.25
N ALA A 54 4.65 -10.92 3.44
CA ALA A 54 4.48 -10.21 4.71
C ALA A 54 5.41 -9.00 4.81
N VAL A 55 6.68 -9.13 4.42
CA VAL A 55 7.64 -8.00 4.39
C VAL A 55 7.18 -6.93 3.40
N LEU A 56 6.77 -7.33 2.19
CA LEU A 56 6.26 -6.39 1.19
C LEU A 56 4.99 -5.67 1.68
N CYS A 57 4.01 -6.40 2.21
CA CYS A 57 2.79 -5.82 2.79
C CYS A 57 3.09 -4.93 4.01
N GLY A 58 4.05 -5.31 4.85
CA GLY A 58 4.46 -4.54 6.01
C GLY A 58 5.13 -3.22 5.60
N CYS A 59 6.05 -3.24 4.64
CA CYS A 59 6.71 -2.05 4.13
C CYS A 59 5.73 -1.14 3.36
N SER A 60 4.96 -1.69 2.43
CA SER A 60 4.00 -0.88 1.67
C SER A 60 2.87 -0.38 2.57
N GLY A 61 2.36 -1.22 3.47
CA GLY A 61 1.29 -0.89 4.41
C GLY A 61 1.71 0.17 5.42
N SER A 62 2.92 0.08 5.99
CA SER A 62 3.44 1.12 6.89
C SER A 62 3.69 2.44 6.16
N ALA A 63 4.23 2.42 4.94
CA ALA A 63 4.38 3.61 4.12
C ALA A 63 3.03 4.25 3.77
N LEU A 64 2.04 3.46 3.34
CA LEU A 64 0.68 3.93 3.03
C LEU A 64 -0.08 4.43 4.26
N ALA A 65 0.10 3.78 5.41
CA ALA A 65 -0.56 4.17 6.65
C ALA A 65 0.05 5.44 7.27
N ALA A 66 1.38 5.58 7.23
CA ALA A 66 2.09 6.73 7.80
C ALA A 66 2.00 7.98 6.90
N GLU A 67 2.31 7.84 5.61
CA GLU A 67 2.39 8.97 4.68
C GLU A 67 1.06 9.24 3.95
N GLY A 68 0.23 8.21 3.74
CA GLY A 68 -1.05 8.34 3.04
C GLY A 68 -0.88 8.95 1.63
N ALA A 69 -1.66 9.99 1.32
CA ALA A 69 -1.57 10.71 0.06
C ALA A 69 -0.27 11.53 -0.09
N GLY A 70 0.46 11.77 1.00
CA GLY A 70 1.75 12.45 1.02
C GLY A 70 2.83 11.69 0.24
N LEU A 71 2.74 10.36 0.22
CA LEU A 71 3.67 9.49 -0.50
C LEU A 71 3.71 9.79 -2.02
N PHE A 72 2.58 10.21 -2.58
CA PHE A 72 2.43 10.51 -4.00
C PHE A 72 2.66 11.98 -4.33
N ARG A 73 2.91 12.83 -3.33
CA ARG A 73 3.12 14.27 -3.51
C ARG A 73 4.44 14.58 -4.24
N LEU A 74 5.40 13.66 -4.18
CA LEU A 74 6.69 13.72 -4.86
C LEU A 74 6.68 13.05 -6.23
N LEU A 75 5.67 12.23 -6.56
CA LEU A 75 5.52 11.71 -7.90
C LEU A 75 4.98 12.84 -8.80
N PRO A 76 5.72 13.26 -9.83
CA PRO A 76 5.18 14.19 -10.82
C PRO A 76 4.08 13.45 -11.58
N ILE A 77 2.82 13.61 -11.15
CA ILE A 77 1.66 13.15 -11.91
C ILE A 77 1.52 14.14 -13.07
N PRO A 78 1.84 13.77 -14.33
CA PRO A 78 1.59 14.66 -15.45
C PRO A 78 0.10 14.93 -15.47
N GLY A 79 -0.27 16.16 -15.13
CA GLY A 79 -1.66 16.57 -15.11
C GLY A 79 -2.26 16.28 -16.47
N ARG A 80 -3.35 15.50 -16.50
CA ARG A 80 -4.18 15.25 -17.71
C ARG A 80 -4.72 16.53 -18.39
N HIS A 81 -4.35 17.71 -17.90
CA HIS A 81 -4.63 19.02 -18.49
C HIS A 81 -3.46 19.64 -19.26
N ALA A 82 -2.24 19.09 -19.18
CA ALA A 82 -1.09 19.61 -19.92
C ALA A 82 -1.15 19.34 -21.44
N SER A 83 -1.91 18.32 -21.87
CA SER A 83 -2.00 17.92 -23.28
C SER A 83 -3.00 18.74 -24.11
N ARG A 84 -3.89 19.54 -23.49
CA ARG A 84 -4.97 20.23 -24.22
C ARG A 84 -4.69 21.70 -24.55
N ARG A 85 -3.47 22.20 -24.35
CA ARG A 85 -3.12 23.63 -24.55
C ARG A 85 -2.11 23.92 -25.67
N THR A 86 -1.83 22.97 -26.57
CA THR A 86 -0.89 23.19 -27.69
C THR A 86 -1.54 23.13 -29.09
N ARG A 87 -2.85 23.43 -29.21
CA ARG A 87 -3.50 23.58 -30.54
C ARG A 87 -4.39 24.81 -30.67
N LYS A 88 -3.78 26.00 -30.58
CA LYS A 88 -4.15 27.28 -31.21
C LYS A 88 -2.85 28.10 -31.09
N THR A 89 -2.15 28.58 -32.12
CA THR A 89 -2.43 29.16 -33.45
C THR A 89 -1.05 29.62 -33.98
N PRO A 90 -0.85 30.16 -35.19
CA PRO A 90 -1.79 30.46 -36.28
C PRO A 90 -1.75 29.45 -37.45
#